data_AF-A0A838PRD7-F1
#
_entry.id   AF-A0A838PRD7-F1
#
_cell.length_a   1.000
_cell.length_b   1.000
_cell.length_c   1.000
_cell.angle_alpha   90.00
_cell.angle_beta   90.00
_cell.angle_gamma   90.00
#
_symmetry.space_group_name_H-M   'P 1'
#
loop_
_entity.id
_entity.type
_entity.pdbx_description
1 polymer ?
#
loop_
_entity_poly.entity_id
_entity_poly.type
_entity_poly.pdbx_seq_one_letter_code
_entity_poly.pdbx_strand_id
1 'polypeptide(L)'
;MRLKAVSLNCTIKKSPEVSNTQALMDRVIEVLEGLDADCETVRVVDHDVRFGVSSDEGDGDEWPPISRRSSARTSGHRHADLVRRALERLPDGDRAPRRTYNDTNDAGQYPLYNTVGGVVVTGAVP
;
A
#
# COMPACT_ATOMS: atom_id res chain seq x y z
N MET A 1 4.36 19.74 10.44
CA MET A 1 3.99 18.87 9.30
C MET A 1 3.97 17.46 9.86
N ARG A 2 2.81 16.79 9.85
CA ARG A 2 2.64 15.45 10.46
C ARG A 2 3.05 14.38 9.44
N LEU A 3 3.83 13.36 9.83
CA LEU A 3 4.18 12.26 8.92
C LEU A 3 2.91 11.48 8.59
N LYS A 4 2.70 11.11 7.32
CA LYS A 4 1.60 10.22 6.93
C LYS A 4 2.13 8.81 6.70
N ALA A 5 1.42 7.82 7.22
CA ALA A 5 1.76 6.41 7.06
C ALA A 5 0.52 5.62 6.60
N VAL A 6 0.56 5.11 5.38
CA VAL A 6 -0.49 4.22 4.86
C VAL A 6 0.04 2.79 4.87
N SER A 7 -0.77 1.89 5.45
CA SER A 7 -0.46 0.47 5.55
C SER A 7 -1.42 -0.33 4.67
N LEU A 8 -0.87 -1.10 3.72
CA LEU A 8 -1.67 -2.00 2.88
C LEU A 8 -1.70 -3.39 3.50
N ASN A 9 -2.88 -3.84 3.95
CA ASN A 9 -3.11 -5.20 4.44
C ASN A 9 -3.59 -6.10 3.29
N CYS A 10 -2.70 -6.98 2.83
CA CYS A 10 -2.94 -7.89 1.72
C CYS A 10 -3.41 -9.28 2.18
N THR A 11 -4.09 -9.38 3.33
CA THR A 11 -4.79 -10.61 3.74
C THR A 11 -5.85 -11.01 2.70
N ILE A 12 -6.10 -12.31 2.55
CA ILE A 12 -7.19 -12.84 1.71
C ILE A 12 -8.54 -12.87 2.45
N LYS A 13 -8.55 -12.52 3.73
CA LYS A 13 -9.72 -12.54 4.61
C LYS A 13 -10.49 -11.22 4.54
N LYS A 14 -11.69 -11.24 3.96
CA LYS A 14 -12.55 -10.04 3.87
C LYS A 14 -12.98 -9.54 5.25
N SER A 15 -13.11 -8.24 5.40
CA SER A 15 -13.68 -7.67 6.62
C SER A 15 -15.12 -8.17 6.84
N PRO A 16 -15.53 -8.45 8.08
CA PRO A 16 -14.83 -8.21 9.36
C PRO A 16 -13.97 -9.39 9.86
N GLU A 17 -13.59 -10.35 9.02
CA GLU A 17 -12.82 -11.52 9.49
C GLU A 17 -11.45 -11.11 10.08
N VAL A 18 -11.06 -11.78 11.17
CA VAL A 18 -9.81 -11.53 11.88
C VAL A 18 -8.60 -11.90 11.02
N SER A 19 -7.69 -10.95 10.86
CA SER A 19 -6.42 -11.09 10.15
C SER A 19 -5.25 -10.99 11.13
N ASN A 20 -4.43 -12.03 11.23
CA ASN A 20 -3.22 -12.01 12.07
C ASN A 20 -2.24 -10.93 11.62
N THR A 21 -2.18 -10.64 10.32
CA THR A 21 -1.37 -9.56 9.76
C THR A 21 -1.88 -8.19 10.22
N GLN A 22 -3.20 -8.01 10.35
CA GLN A 22 -3.77 -6.79 10.92
C GLN A 22 -3.29 -6.61 12.36
N ALA A 23 -3.41 -7.64 13.20
CA ALA A 23 -3.02 -7.54 14.59
C ALA A 23 -1.53 -7.15 14.80
N LEU A 24 -0.62 -7.64 13.95
CA LEU A 24 0.78 -7.22 14.00
C LEU A 24 0.98 -5.81 13.44
N MET A 25 0.27 -5.45 12.37
CA MET A 25 0.29 -4.12 11.77
C MET A 25 -0.21 -3.06 12.75
N ASP A 26 -1.26 -3.35 13.52
CA ASP A 26 -1.81 -2.45 14.54
C ASP A 26 -0.76 -2.06 15.58
N ARG A 27 0.14 -2.99 15.97
CA ARG A 27 1.27 -2.67 16.87
C ARG A 27 2.28 -1.70 16.27
N VAL A 28 2.51 -1.79 14.96
CA VAL A 28 3.39 -0.84 14.26
C VAL A 28 2.71 0.53 14.16
N ILE A 29 1.40 0.55 13.88
CA ILE A 29 0.60 1.77 13.79
C ILE A 29 0.57 2.49 15.14
N GLU A 30 0.31 1.78 16.26
CA GLU A 30 0.32 2.34 17.62
C GLU A 30 1.65 3.09 17.90
N VAL A 31 2.80 2.53 17.50
CA VAL A 31 4.10 3.17 17.67
C VAL A 31 4.24 4.41 16.79
N LEU A 32 3.80 4.35 15.54
CA LEU A 32 3.87 5.49 14.61
C LEU A 32 2.95 6.63 15.05
N GLU A 33 1.73 6.35 15.50
CA GLU A 33 0.81 7.32 16.05
C GLU A 33 1.39 8.01 17.30
N GLY A 34 2.06 7.24 18.16
CA GLY A 34 2.80 7.77 19.32
C GLY A 34 3.96 8.70 18.94
N LEU A 35 4.46 8.62 17.71
CA LEU A 35 5.46 9.53 17.12
C LEU A 35 4.82 10.69 16.33
N ASP A 36 3.53 10.96 16.55
CA ASP A 36 2.74 11.97 15.83
C ASP A 36 2.72 11.68 14.32
N ALA A 37 2.57 10.42 13.92
CA ALA A 37 2.20 10.07 12.54
C ALA A 37 0.67 10.00 12.38
N ASP A 38 0.17 10.35 11.21
CA ASP A 38 -1.22 10.16 10.77
C ASP A 38 -1.29 8.84 9.99
N CYS A 39 -1.99 7.85 10.55
CA CYS A 39 -1.96 6.47 10.09
C CYS A 39 -3.30 6.04 9.46
N GLU A 40 -3.22 5.41 8.29
CA GLU A 40 -4.36 4.78 7.61
C GLU A 40 -4.03 3.32 7.31
N THR A 41 -5.01 2.43 7.44
CA THR A 41 -4.90 1.05 6.93
C THR A 41 -5.92 0.81 5.84
N VAL A 42 -5.47 0.23 4.72
CA VAL A 42 -6.33 -0.25 3.64
C VAL A 42 -6.24 -1.77 3.57
N ARG A 43 -7.37 -2.45 3.78
CA ARG A 43 -7.48 -3.89 3.54
C ARG A 43 -7.82 -4.13 2.08
N VAL A 44 -6.83 -4.56 1.29
CA VAL A 44 -6.93 -4.60 -0.18
C VAL A 44 -8.05 -5.53 -0.66
N VAL A 45 -8.31 -6.64 0.04
CA VAL A 45 -9.35 -7.61 -0.34
C VAL A 45 -10.79 -7.08 -0.17
N ASP A 46 -10.97 -5.96 0.53
CA ASP A 46 -12.27 -5.30 0.66
C ASP A 46 -12.61 -4.42 -0.57
N HIS A 47 -11.65 -4.24 -1.48
CA HIS A 47 -11.77 -3.43 -2.69
C HIS A 47 -11.65 -4.28 -3.95
N ASP A 48 -12.32 -3.87 -5.03
CA ASP A 48 -12.19 -4.48 -6.35
C ASP A 48 -10.90 -4.00 -7.04
N VAL A 49 -9.78 -4.60 -6.61
CA VAL A 49 -8.44 -4.33 -7.19
C VAL A 49 -8.14 -5.34 -8.29
N ARG A 50 -8.18 -4.85 -9.52
CA ARG A 50 -7.96 -5.68 -10.70
C ARG A 50 -6.51 -6.12 -10.85
N PHE A 51 -6.34 -7.25 -11.54
CA PHE A 51 -5.02 -7.71 -11.96
C PHE A 51 -4.53 -6.88 -13.13
N GLY A 52 -3.26 -6.47 -13.07
CA GLY A 52 -2.63 -5.71 -14.13
C GLY A 52 -1.34 -5.05 -13.66
N VAL A 53 -0.70 -4.32 -14.58
CA VAL A 53 0.59 -3.65 -14.36
C VAL A 53 0.50 -2.14 -14.59
N SER A 54 -0.67 -1.64 -15.00
CA SER A 54 -0.90 -0.21 -15.18
C SER A 54 -1.52 0.41 -13.93
N SER A 55 -1.41 1.73 -13.80
CA SER A 55 -1.95 2.48 -12.65
C SER A 55 -3.48 2.44 -12.56
N ASP A 56 -4.17 2.08 -13.64
CA ASP A 56 -5.63 1.98 -13.75
C ASP A 56 -5.98 0.98 -14.87
N GLU A 57 -6.61 -0.13 -14.51
CA GLU A 57 -7.03 -1.17 -15.48
C GLU A 57 -8.44 -0.94 -16.04
N GLY A 58 -9.10 0.16 -15.67
CA GLY A 58 -10.42 0.53 -16.16
C GLY A 58 -11.58 -0.27 -15.55
N ASP A 59 -12.81 0.03 -16.03
CA ASP A 59 -14.06 -0.67 -15.71
C ASP A 59 -14.35 -0.89 -14.20
N GLY A 60 -14.11 0.12 -13.36
CA GLY A 60 -14.46 0.07 -11.93
C GLY A 60 -13.35 -0.44 -11.00
N ASP A 61 -12.12 -0.55 -11.49
CA ASP A 61 -10.94 -0.80 -10.67
C ASP A 61 -10.79 0.26 -9.56
N GLU A 62 -10.74 -0.21 -8.30
CA GLU A 62 -10.62 0.65 -7.12
C GLU A 62 -9.17 0.93 -6.72
N TRP A 63 -8.20 0.44 -7.51
CA TRP A 63 -6.79 0.72 -7.26
C TRP A 63 -6.37 2.20 -7.36
N PRO A 64 -6.80 2.99 -8.38
CA PRO A 64 -6.38 4.38 -8.52
C PRO A 64 -6.65 5.30 -7.30
N PRO A 65 -7.81 5.22 -6.61
CA PRO A 65 -8.02 5.99 -5.38
C PRO A 65 -7.22 5.46 -4.18
N ILE A 66 -6.94 4.15 -4.09
CA ILE A 66 -6.10 3.57 -3.02
C ILE A 66 -4.65 4.00 -3.18
N SER A 67 -4.15 3.93 -4.41
CA SER A 67 -2.79 4.33 -4.75
C SER A 67 -2.58 5.82 -4.47
N ARG A 68 -3.51 6.71 -4.85
CA ARG A 68 -3.38 8.14 -4.50
C ARG A 68 -3.26 8.44 -2.99
N ARG A 69 -3.80 7.58 -2.12
CA ARG A 69 -3.64 7.73 -0.66
C ARG A 69 -2.28 7.26 -0.20
N SER A 70 -1.78 6.19 -0.81
CA SER A 70 -0.50 5.62 -0.45
C SER A 70 0.64 6.36 -1.18
N SER A 71 1.45 7.12 -0.44
CA SER A 71 2.86 7.29 -0.83
C SER A 71 3.68 6.05 -0.45
N ALA A 72 3.04 4.93 -0.09
CA ALA A 72 3.57 4.00 0.91
C ALA A 72 3.30 2.50 0.65
N ARG A 73 4.41 1.76 0.77
CA ARG A 73 4.65 0.52 1.54
C ARG A 73 3.55 -0.54 1.64
N THR A 74 3.89 -1.69 1.07
CA THR A 74 3.10 -2.92 1.11
C THR A 74 3.56 -3.86 2.24
N SER A 75 2.64 -4.36 3.06
CA SER A 75 2.88 -5.52 3.92
C SER A 75 2.50 -6.79 3.16
N GLY A 76 3.32 -7.84 3.20
CA GLY A 76 3.04 -8.97 2.33
C GLY A 76 3.95 -10.19 2.44
N HIS A 77 3.31 -11.35 2.52
CA HIS A 77 3.92 -12.64 2.23
C HIS A 77 4.20 -12.80 0.75
N ARG A 78 5.31 -13.48 0.43
CA ARG A 78 5.73 -13.84 -0.94
C ARG A 78 4.74 -14.71 -1.75
N HIS A 79 3.55 -15.02 -1.21
CA HIS A 79 2.55 -15.89 -1.83
C HIS A 79 1.15 -15.27 -2.01
N ALA A 80 0.94 -14.00 -1.68
CA ALA A 80 -0.36 -13.37 -1.88
C ALA A 80 -0.36 -12.58 -3.20
N ASP A 81 -1.17 -13.02 -4.18
CA ASP A 81 -1.41 -12.28 -5.43
C ASP A 81 -1.78 -10.81 -5.19
N LEU A 82 -2.41 -10.50 -4.05
CA LEU A 82 -2.74 -9.13 -3.62
C LEU A 82 -1.50 -8.28 -3.32
N VAL A 83 -0.44 -8.86 -2.76
CA VAL A 83 0.83 -8.16 -2.49
C VAL A 83 1.52 -7.84 -3.80
N ARG A 84 1.55 -8.82 -4.72
CA ARG A 84 2.11 -8.65 -6.05
C ARG A 84 1.36 -7.59 -6.84
N ARG A 85 0.02 -7.65 -6.86
CA ARG A 85 -0.85 -6.63 -7.47
C ARG A 85 -0.63 -5.24 -6.89
N ALA A 86 -0.49 -5.13 -5.57
CA ALA A 86 -0.26 -3.84 -4.93
C ALA A 86 1.13 -3.28 -5.25
N LEU A 87 2.17 -4.11 -5.23
CA LEU A 87 3.56 -3.72 -5.53
C LEU A 87 3.75 -3.33 -7.00
N GLU A 88 3.21 -4.10 -7.94
CA GLU A 88 3.34 -3.85 -9.39
C GLU A 88 2.63 -2.58 -9.85
N ARG A 89 1.71 -2.07 -9.02
CA ARG A 89 0.85 -0.93 -9.36
C ARG A 89 1.04 0.25 -8.40
N LEU A 90 2.06 0.21 -7.52
CA LEU A 90 2.31 1.29 -6.56
C LEU A 90 2.34 2.65 -7.30
N PRO A 91 1.67 3.66 -6.75
CA PRO A 91 1.57 4.97 -7.35
C PRO A 91 2.93 5.64 -7.41
N ASP A 92 3.10 6.34 -8.50
CA ASP A 92 4.19 7.25 -8.67
C ASP A 92 3.85 8.64 -8.15
N GLY A 93 3.91 8.77 -6.82
CA GLY A 93 3.94 10.06 -6.12
C GLY A 93 2.67 10.92 -6.24
N ASP A 94 2.61 11.94 -5.40
CA ASP A 94 1.44 12.79 -5.14
C ASP A 94 1.13 13.81 -6.28
N ARG A 95 1.63 13.59 -7.49
CA ARG A 95 1.48 14.52 -8.63
C ARG A 95 1.22 13.78 -9.94
N ALA A 96 -0.06 13.82 -10.35
CA ALA A 96 -0.63 13.41 -11.63
C ALA A 96 -1.01 11.91 -11.77
N PRO A 97 -2.18 11.59 -12.38
CA PRO A 97 -2.84 10.28 -12.28
C PRO A 97 -2.22 9.17 -13.14
N ARG A 98 -1.01 9.34 -13.68
CA ARG A 98 -0.47 8.46 -14.75
C ARG A 98 1.04 8.27 -14.73
N ARG A 99 1.72 8.53 -13.62
CA ARG A 99 3.16 8.29 -13.56
C ARG A 99 3.42 6.80 -13.28
N THR A 100 4.44 6.25 -13.93
CA THR A 100 5.01 4.91 -13.76
C THR A 100 6.45 5.03 -13.27
N TYR A 101 7.10 3.94 -12.85
CA TYR A 101 8.51 3.92 -12.38
C TYR A 101 9.50 4.62 -13.35
N ASN A 102 9.12 4.81 -14.61
CA ASN A 102 9.91 5.49 -15.63
C ASN A 102 9.78 7.02 -15.63
N ASP A 103 8.90 7.59 -14.81
CA ASP A 103 8.63 9.02 -14.76
C ASP A 103 9.46 9.73 -13.69
N THR A 104 10.02 10.89 -14.04
CA THR A 104 10.82 11.72 -13.13
C THR A 104 10.23 13.11 -13.02
N ASN A 105 10.32 13.74 -11.84
CA ASN A 105 9.95 15.15 -11.67
C ASN A 105 10.96 16.07 -12.39
N ASP A 106 10.72 17.38 -12.37
CA ASP A 106 11.62 18.36 -13.01
C ASP A 106 13.06 18.35 -12.45
N ALA A 107 13.27 17.73 -11.29
CA ALA A 107 14.57 17.52 -10.65
C ALA A 107 15.18 16.13 -10.94
N GLY A 108 14.58 15.33 -11.85
CA GLY A 108 15.04 13.99 -12.19
C GLY A 108 14.76 12.93 -11.11
N GLN A 109 13.97 13.25 -10.09
CA GLN A 109 13.68 12.32 -8.99
C GLN A 109 12.48 11.45 -9.32
N TYR A 110 12.59 10.18 -8.93
CA TYR A 110 11.49 9.25 -9.02
C TYR A 110 10.34 9.64 -8.08
N PRO A 111 9.13 9.15 -8.34
CA PRO A 111 7.95 9.70 -7.68
C PRO A 111 7.77 9.26 -6.22
N LEU A 112 8.43 8.17 -5.82
CA LEU A 112 8.57 7.75 -4.41
C LEU A 112 9.83 8.30 -3.72
N TYR A 113 10.55 9.23 -4.35
CA TYR A 113 11.73 9.84 -3.75
C TYR A 113 11.37 10.60 -2.48
N ASN A 114 12.23 10.53 -1.45
CA ASN A 114 11.97 11.00 -0.08
C ASN A 114 10.85 10.30 0.69
N THR A 115 10.31 9.20 0.17
CA THR A 115 9.49 8.27 0.97
C THR A 115 10.38 7.18 1.56
N VAL A 116 9.95 6.59 2.67
CA VAL A 116 10.66 5.45 3.27
C VAL A 116 9.88 4.17 2.91
N GLY A 117 10.53 2.99 2.78
CA GLY A 117 9.97 1.62 2.51
C GLY A 117 10.05 0.61 3.71
N GLY A 118 9.05 -0.24 3.99
CA GLY A 118 8.94 -1.05 5.23
C GLY A 118 7.87 -2.14 5.12
N VAL A 119 8.05 -3.28 5.81
CA VAL A 119 7.25 -4.50 5.61
C VAL A 119 6.92 -5.20 6.92
N VAL A 120 5.69 -5.72 7.02
CA VAL A 120 5.21 -6.58 8.11
C VAL A 120 4.84 -7.94 7.54
N VAL A 121 5.29 -9.02 8.18
CA VAL A 121 5.19 -10.39 7.67
C VAL A 121 4.78 -11.32 8.81
N THR A 122 3.72 -12.13 8.63
CA THR A 122 3.17 -13.01 9.69
C THR A 122 3.03 -14.46 9.22
N GLY A 123 4.04 -15.32 9.40
CA GLY A 123 3.98 -16.72 8.98
C GLY A 123 3.28 -17.64 9.99
N ALA A 124 2.63 -18.70 9.52
CA ALA A 124 2.37 -19.88 10.35
C ALA A 124 3.62 -20.75 10.36
N VAL A 125 4.04 -21.21 11.54
CA VAL A 125 5.08 -22.22 11.65
C VAL A 125 4.42 -23.59 11.45
N PRO A 126 4.99 -24.51 10.64
CA PRO A 126 4.46 -25.84 10.42
C PRO A 126 4.36 -26.69 11.70
#